data_AF-A0A6H2A017-F1
#
_entry.id   AF-A0A6H2A017-F1
#
_cell.length_a   1.000
_cell.length_b   1.000
_cell.length_c   1.000
_cell.angle_alpha   90.00
_cell.angle_beta   90.00
_cell.angle_gamma   90.00
#
_symmetry.space_group_name_H-M   'P 1'
#
loop_
_entity.id
_entity.type
_entity.pdbx_description
1 polymer ?
#
loop_
_entity_poly.entity_id
_entity_poly.type
_entity_poly.pdbx_seq_one_letter_code
_entity_poly.pdbx_strand_id
1 'polypeptide(L)'
;MEPESNSAINEIDDLDGEGDFEQGLLEYESPDLIPAPEVANDEAAEKQLRALRYWLGALDRAEQHAKNERDRIELWLEGRRKVYQPRIAWYERGLKAYLWNVGKKSLKLIAGTIKRTKGRERVDVLDQDTFFKWAAQNGAGLLRTKVEPDKKAISGHIKETGEIPPGVDLVCGEDTFSVTIG
;
A
#
# COMPACT_ATOMS: atom_id res chain seq x y z
N MET A 1 -29.93 16.06 -43.22
CA MET A 1 -28.59 15.96 -42.60
C MET A 1 -28.85 15.86 -41.11
N GLU A 2 -29.22 14.67 -40.68
CA GLU A 2 -29.63 14.37 -39.30
C GLU A 2 -28.42 13.82 -38.54
N PRO A 3 -28.21 14.21 -37.27
CA PRO A 3 -27.14 13.62 -36.47
C PRO A 3 -27.56 12.23 -36.01
N GLU A 4 -26.79 11.23 -36.43
CA GLU A 4 -26.96 9.84 -36.01
C GLU A 4 -26.90 9.75 -34.48
N SER A 5 -27.95 9.14 -33.94
CA SER A 5 -28.12 8.77 -32.55
C SER A 5 -27.00 7.82 -32.12
N ASN A 6 -26.19 8.25 -31.17
CA ASN A 6 -25.19 7.41 -30.53
C ASN A 6 -25.88 6.42 -29.58
N SER A 7 -26.43 5.36 -30.15
CA SER A 7 -27.09 4.23 -29.49
C SER A 7 -26.08 3.10 -29.28
N ALA A 8 -25.27 3.19 -28.23
CA ALA A 8 -24.37 2.09 -27.84
C ALA A 8 -24.07 2.08 -26.33
N ILE A 9 -25.07 2.37 -25.48
CA ILE A 9 -24.98 2.13 -24.04
C ILE A 9 -26.30 1.50 -23.60
N ASN A 10 -26.54 0.26 -24.00
CA ASN A 10 -27.56 -0.62 -23.44
C ASN A 10 -27.15 -2.06 -23.77
N GLU A 11 -26.34 -2.66 -22.89
CA GLU A 11 -26.22 -4.11 -22.71
C GLU A 11 -25.32 -4.35 -21.48
N ILE A 12 -25.84 -3.97 -20.32
CA ILE A 12 -25.46 -4.57 -19.04
C ILE A 12 -26.78 -4.81 -18.31
N ASP A 13 -27.61 -5.66 -18.90
CA ASP A 13 -28.63 -6.44 -18.23
C ASP A 13 -28.20 -7.91 -18.42
N ASP A 14 -28.48 -8.76 -17.43
CA ASP A 14 -28.07 -10.17 -17.29
C ASP A 14 -26.81 -10.42 -16.45
N LEU A 15 -26.76 -9.86 -15.23
CA LEU A 15 -26.05 -10.49 -14.11
C LEU A 15 -27.03 -11.02 -13.05
N ASP A 16 -28.13 -11.63 -13.50
CA ASP A 16 -28.90 -12.58 -12.69
C ASP A 16 -28.40 -14.00 -12.98
N GLY A 17 -27.09 -14.19 -12.81
CA GLY A 17 -26.44 -15.49 -12.81
C GLY A 17 -26.00 -15.82 -11.39
N GLU A 18 -26.91 -16.38 -10.59
CA GLU A 18 -26.47 -17.26 -9.51
C GLU A 18 -25.74 -18.45 -10.15
N GLY A 19 -24.43 -18.34 -10.25
CA GLY A 19 -23.57 -19.30 -10.92
C GLY A 19 -22.17 -19.27 -10.34
N ASP A 20 -21.93 -20.18 -9.40
CA ASP A 20 -20.64 -20.80 -9.14
C ASP A 20 -19.47 -19.93 -8.63
N PHE A 21 -19.71 -19.04 -7.66
CA PHE A 21 -18.59 -18.61 -6.78
C PHE A 21 -18.22 -19.69 -5.74
N GLU A 22 -19.04 -20.75 -5.60
CA GLU A 22 -18.85 -21.84 -4.64
C GLU A 22 -18.21 -23.11 -5.23
N GLN A 23 -18.03 -23.24 -6.55
CA GLN A 23 -17.38 -24.42 -7.14
C GLN A 23 -15.87 -24.21 -7.28
N GLY A 24 -15.15 -24.30 -6.17
CA GLY A 24 -13.69 -24.25 -6.21
C GLY A 24 -12.94 -24.12 -4.90
N LEU A 25 -13.61 -24.13 -3.73
CA LEU A 25 -12.93 -24.49 -2.49
C LEU A 25 -12.66 -26.00 -2.52
N LEU A 26 -11.68 -26.39 -3.32
CA LEU A 26 -10.94 -27.62 -3.12
C LEU A 26 -10.57 -27.63 -1.63
N GLU A 27 -10.98 -28.65 -0.88
CA GLU A 27 -10.58 -28.81 0.53
C GLU A 27 -9.06 -28.67 0.57
N TYR A 28 -8.59 -27.50 0.96
CA TYR A 28 -7.17 -27.22 1.11
C TYR A 28 -6.78 -27.90 2.42
N GLU A 29 -6.38 -29.17 2.32
CA GLU A 29 -5.61 -29.76 3.40
C GLU A 29 -4.37 -28.89 3.58
N SER A 30 -4.28 -28.21 4.72
CA SER A 30 -3.12 -27.39 5.03
C SER A 30 -1.86 -28.25 4.86
N PRO A 31 -0.86 -27.83 4.08
CA PRO A 31 0.39 -28.56 3.93
C PRO A 31 1.06 -28.88 5.28
N ASP A 32 0.75 -28.13 6.33
CA ASP A 32 1.22 -28.37 7.70
C ASP A 32 0.66 -29.69 8.31
N LEU A 33 -0.42 -30.23 7.75
CA LEU A 33 -1.05 -31.49 8.16
C LEU A 33 -0.51 -32.68 7.34
N ILE A 34 0.22 -32.42 6.26
CA ILE A 34 0.84 -33.44 5.41
C ILE A 34 2.32 -33.51 5.79
N PRO A 35 2.86 -34.68 6.16
CA PRO A 35 4.28 -34.80 6.49
C PRO A 35 5.13 -34.37 5.29
N ALA A 36 6.18 -33.61 5.55
CA ALA A 36 7.12 -33.18 4.51
C ALA A 36 7.66 -34.40 3.74
N PRO A 37 7.79 -34.30 2.40
CA PRO A 37 8.27 -35.41 1.62
C PRO A 37 9.70 -35.76 2.03
N GLU A 38 9.95 -37.04 2.30
CA GLU A 38 11.30 -37.53 2.57
C GLU A 38 12.13 -37.48 1.28
N VAL A 39 13.24 -36.75 1.32
CA VAL A 39 14.18 -36.60 0.20
C VAL A 39 15.43 -37.41 0.51
N ALA A 40 15.43 -38.67 0.07
CA ALA A 40 16.49 -39.62 0.40
C ALA A 40 17.69 -39.61 -0.58
N ASN A 41 17.52 -39.03 -1.78
CA ASN A 41 18.55 -39.00 -2.82
C ASN A 41 18.39 -37.80 -3.76
N ASP A 42 19.40 -37.61 -4.62
CA ASP A 42 19.46 -36.49 -5.57
C ASP A 42 18.28 -36.47 -6.54
N GLU A 43 17.80 -37.63 -7.00
CA GLU A 43 16.64 -37.71 -7.91
C GLU A 43 15.35 -37.21 -7.24
N ALA A 44 15.14 -37.60 -5.97
CA ALA A 44 14.03 -37.10 -5.17
C ALA A 44 14.16 -35.58 -4.94
N ALA A 45 15.37 -35.08 -4.71
CA ALA A 45 15.62 -33.65 -4.54
C ALA A 45 15.31 -32.87 -5.83
N GLU A 46 15.76 -33.37 -6.98
CA GLU A 46 15.43 -32.79 -8.28
C GLU A 46 13.92 -32.75 -8.54
N LYS A 47 13.20 -33.82 -8.19
CA LYS A 47 11.74 -33.86 -8.29
C LYS A 47 11.09 -32.75 -7.45
N GLN A 48 11.57 -32.53 -6.22
CA GLN A 48 11.08 -31.44 -5.38
C GLN A 48 11.38 -30.06 -5.97
N LEU A 49 12.59 -29.85 -6.52
CA LEU A 49 12.92 -28.59 -7.21
C LEU A 49 12.01 -28.32 -8.42
N ARG A 50 11.68 -29.35 -9.20
CA ARG A 50 10.73 -29.24 -10.33
C ARG A 50 9.32 -28.89 -9.85
N ALA A 51 8.87 -29.51 -8.77
CA ALA A 51 7.57 -29.20 -8.17
C ALA A 51 7.53 -27.77 -7.62
N LEU A 52 8.57 -27.34 -6.89
CA LEU A 52 8.69 -25.98 -6.39
C LEU A 52 8.65 -24.95 -7.52
N ARG A 53 9.40 -25.19 -8.61
CA ARG A 53 9.37 -24.33 -9.80
C ARG A 53 7.96 -24.21 -10.39
N TYR A 54 7.25 -25.32 -10.49
CA TYR A 54 5.88 -25.34 -10.99
C TYR A 54 4.96 -24.48 -10.12
N TRP A 55 5.00 -24.67 -8.80
CA TRP A 55 4.14 -23.94 -7.86
C TRP A 55 4.46 -22.45 -7.78
N LEU A 56 5.74 -22.08 -7.79
CA LEU A 56 6.13 -20.67 -7.88
C LEU A 56 5.64 -20.02 -9.18
N GLY A 57 5.74 -20.73 -10.32
CA GLY A 57 5.19 -20.24 -11.57
C GLY A 57 3.65 -20.18 -11.57
N ALA A 58 2.97 -21.09 -10.87
CA ALA A 58 1.52 -21.06 -10.71
C ALA A 58 1.08 -19.86 -9.86
N LEU A 59 1.81 -19.59 -8.76
CA LEU A 59 1.59 -18.43 -7.92
C LEU A 59 1.79 -17.13 -8.69
N ASP A 60 2.90 -16.99 -9.44
CA ASP A 60 3.18 -15.81 -10.25
C ASP A 60 2.07 -15.53 -11.29
N ARG A 61 1.56 -16.56 -11.96
CA ARG A 61 0.41 -16.42 -12.87
C ARG A 61 -0.85 -15.94 -12.15
N ALA A 62 -1.13 -16.48 -10.96
CA ALA A 62 -2.28 -16.07 -10.16
C ALA A 62 -2.15 -14.62 -9.68
N GLU A 63 -0.96 -14.22 -9.23
CA GLU A 63 -0.64 -12.86 -8.81
C GLU A 63 -0.77 -11.87 -9.97
N GLN A 64 -0.27 -12.23 -11.15
CA GLN A 64 -0.38 -11.40 -12.35
C GLN A 64 -1.84 -11.26 -12.80
N HIS A 65 -2.63 -12.33 -12.73
CA HIS A 65 -4.07 -12.26 -13.01
C HIS A 65 -4.80 -11.34 -12.02
N ALA A 66 -4.56 -11.50 -10.72
CA ALA A 66 -5.16 -10.66 -9.68
C ALA A 66 -4.74 -9.19 -9.82
N LYS A 67 -3.48 -8.93 -10.19
CA LYS A 67 -2.99 -7.59 -10.49
C LYS A 67 -3.75 -6.96 -11.65
N ASN A 68 -3.88 -7.68 -12.77
CA ASN A 68 -4.61 -7.18 -13.94
C ASN A 68 -6.07 -6.84 -13.60
N GLU A 69 -6.72 -7.64 -12.77
CA GLU A 69 -8.11 -7.39 -12.37
C GLU A 69 -8.23 -6.17 -11.44
N ARG A 70 -7.30 -6.01 -10.48
CA ARG A 70 -7.22 -4.79 -9.66
C ARG A 70 -7.01 -3.54 -10.53
N ASP A 71 -6.13 -3.63 -11.54
CA ASP A 71 -5.84 -2.52 -12.44
C ASP A 71 -7.09 -2.12 -13.25
N ARG A 72 -7.89 -3.11 -13.70
CA ARG A 72 -9.18 -2.85 -14.37
C ARG A 72 -10.19 -2.16 -13.45
N ILE A 73 -10.31 -2.65 -12.22
CA ILE A 73 -11.22 -2.07 -11.22
C ILE A 73 -10.81 -0.63 -10.89
N GLU A 74 -9.52 -0.35 -10.70
CA GLU A 74 -9.05 1.01 -10.43
C GLU A 74 -9.28 1.92 -11.64
N LEU A 75 -9.04 1.44 -12.86
CA LEU A 75 -9.31 2.21 -14.08
C LEU A 75 -10.80 2.56 -14.22
N TRP A 76 -11.69 1.59 -13.95
CA TRP A 76 -13.13 1.82 -13.94
C TRP A 76 -13.51 2.87 -12.88
N LEU A 77 -12.97 2.75 -11.67
CA LEU A 77 -13.20 3.69 -10.58
C LEU A 77 -12.69 5.09 -10.93
N GLU A 78 -11.53 5.20 -11.57
CA GLU A 78 -11.01 6.47 -12.05
C GLU A 78 -11.92 7.11 -13.10
N GLY A 79 -12.47 6.32 -14.02
CA GLY A 79 -13.49 6.75 -14.97
C GLY A 79 -14.72 7.35 -14.26
N ARG A 80 -15.22 6.67 -13.23
CA ARG A 80 -16.35 7.17 -12.40
C ARG A 80 -15.97 8.45 -11.65
N ARG A 81 -14.77 8.53 -11.09
CA ARG A 81 -14.25 9.75 -10.43
C ARG A 81 -14.24 10.94 -11.38
N LYS A 82 -13.82 10.76 -12.65
CA LYS A 82 -13.82 11.83 -13.67
C LYS A 82 -15.22 12.38 -13.96
N VAL A 83 -16.27 11.57 -13.82
CA VAL A 83 -17.67 12.01 -14.01
C VAL A 83 -18.21 12.73 -12.77
N TYR A 84 -17.96 12.19 -11.57
CA TYR A 84 -18.59 12.69 -10.34
C TYR A 84 -17.83 13.86 -9.71
N GLN A 85 -16.50 13.86 -9.72
CA GLN A 85 -15.69 14.89 -9.06
C GLN A 85 -15.96 16.31 -9.57
N PRO A 86 -16.08 16.57 -10.88
CA PRO A 86 -16.39 17.92 -11.36
C PRO A 86 -17.76 18.42 -10.89
N ARG A 87 -18.75 17.51 -10.80
CA ARG A 87 -20.10 17.84 -10.31
C ARG A 87 -20.07 18.16 -8.83
N ILE A 88 -19.40 17.33 -8.03
CA ILE A 88 -19.17 17.59 -6.60
C ILE A 88 -18.51 18.97 -6.41
N ALA A 89 -17.40 19.23 -7.11
CA ALA A 89 -16.67 20.49 -7.02
C ALA A 89 -17.50 21.71 -7.48
N TRP A 90 -18.44 21.53 -8.42
CA TRP A 90 -19.35 22.59 -8.82
C TRP A 90 -20.33 22.97 -7.69
N TYR A 91 -20.98 21.98 -7.06
CA TYR A 91 -21.87 22.22 -5.92
C TYR A 91 -21.13 22.79 -4.71
N GLU A 92 -19.93 22.28 -4.40
CA GLU A 92 -19.10 22.81 -3.31
C GLU A 92 -18.73 24.28 -3.52
N ARG A 93 -18.36 24.66 -4.75
CA ARG A 93 -18.09 26.08 -5.09
C ARG A 93 -19.32 26.96 -4.90
N GLY A 94 -20.51 26.48 -5.29
CA GLY A 94 -21.76 27.20 -5.06
C GLY A 94 -22.06 27.40 -3.58
N LEU A 95 -21.95 26.34 -2.77
CA LEU A 95 -22.15 26.42 -1.32
C LEU A 95 -21.12 27.32 -0.64
N LYS A 96 -19.87 27.29 -1.11
CA LYS A 96 -18.81 28.19 -0.65
C LYS A 96 -19.16 29.65 -0.96
N ALA A 97 -19.53 29.97 -2.20
CA ALA A 97 -19.92 31.33 -2.58
C ALA A 97 -21.10 31.83 -1.73
N TYR A 98 -22.11 30.98 -1.53
CA TYR A 98 -23.27 31.30 -0.70
C TYR A 98 -22.89 31.59 0.76
N LEU A 99 -22.07 30.74 1.39
CA LEU A 99 -21.64 30.95 2.78
C LEU A 99 -20.85 32.25 2.95
N TRP A 100 -20.06 32.65 1.94
CA TRP A 100 -19.31 33.91 1.93
C TRP A 100 -20.26 35.11 1.79
N ASN A 101 -21.25 35.04 0.90
CA ASN A 101 -22.24 36.10 0.70
C ASN A 101 -23.12 36.34 1.93
N VAL A 102 -23.48 35.28 2.66
CA VAL A 102 -24.26 35.38 3.91
C VAL A 102 -23.40 35.90 5.09
N GLY A 103 -22.07 35.88 4.96
CA GLY A 103 -21.15 36.39 5.98
C GLY A 103 -21.07 35.55 7.27
N LYS A 104 -21.74 34.39 7.32
CA LYS A 104 -21.78 33.52 8.49
C LYS A 104 -20.60 32.54 8.49
N LYS A 105 -20.11 32.20 9.70
CA LYS A 105 -19.06 31.18 9.88
C LYS A 105 -19.58 29.75 9.66
N SER A 106 -20.84 29.49 10.02
CA SER A 106 -21.48 28.19 9.89
C SER A 106 -22.99 28.38 9.66
N LEU A 107 -23.59 27.52 8.85
CA LEU A 107 -25.02 27.51 8.59
C LEU A 107 -25.52 26.06 8.57
N LYS A 108 -26.52 25.76 9.40
CA LYS A 108 -27.22 24.48 9.41
C LYS A 108 -28.45 24.58 8.52
N LEU A 109 -28.55 23.68 7.54
CA LEU A 109 -29.67 23.53 6.61
C LEU A 109 -30.35 22.18 6.88
N ILE A 110 -31.49 21.93 6.23
CA ILE A 110 -32.24 20.66 6.37
C ILE A 110 -31.38 19.47 5.92
N ALA A 111 -30.68 19.61 4.78
CA ALA A 111 -29.88 18.54 4.19
C ALA A 111 -28.44 18.42 4.75
N GLY A 112 -28.01 19.30 5.65
CA GLY A 112 -26.65 19.26 6.17
C GLY A 112 -26.15 20.58 6.74
N THR A 113 -24.85 20.66 7.02
CA THR A 113 -24.22 21.85 7.60
C THR A 113 -23.04 22.31 6.73
N ILE A 114 -23.02 23.59 6.38
CA ILE A 114 -21.90 24.23 5.70
C ILE A 114 -21.14 25.11 6.71
N LYS A 115 -19.82 24.94 6.82
CA LYS A 115 -18.98 25.67 7.77
C LYS A 115 -17.66 26.10 7.18
N ARG A 116 -17.19 27.29 7.57
CA ARG A 116 -15.84 27.77 7.30
C ARG A 116 -14.98 27.51 8.52
N THR A 117 -13.96 26.68 8.33
CA THR A 117 -12.93 26.43 9.36
C THR A 117 -11.67 27.20 8.97
N LYS A 118 -11.06 27.91 9.93
CA LYS A 118 -9.76 28.54 9.71
C LYS A 118 -8.73 27.40 9.53
N GLY A 119 -7.97 27.44 8.45
CA GLY A 119 -6.86 26.50 8.25
C GLY A 119 -5.87 26.61 9.42
N ARG A 120 -5.24 25.48 9.77
CA ARG A 120 -4.13 25.51 10.73
C ARG A 120 -2.97 26.27 10.11
N GLU A 121 -2.25 27.02 10.93
CA GLU A 121 -1.00 27.63 10.52
C GLU A 121 -0.02 26.51 10.16
N ARG A 122 0.55 26.60 8.96
CA ARG A 122 1.55 25.67 8.44
C ARG A 122 2.84 26.44 8.31
N VAL A 123 3.92 25.86 8.84
CA VAL A 123 5.27 26.38 8.66
C VAL A 123 5.89 25.60 7.50
N ASP A 124 6.26 26.31 6.45
CA ASP A 124 7.01 25.75 5.32
C ASP A 124 8.45 26.24 5.41
N VAL A 125 9.40 25.30 5.50
CA VAL A 125 10.84 25.61 5.49
C VAL A 125 11.27 25.69 4.03
N LEU A 126 11.51 26.91 3.55
CA LEU A 126 11.83 27.18 2.13
C LEU A 126 13.27 26.82 1.76
N ASP A 127 14.21 26.97 2.71
CA ASP A 127 15.62 26.60 2.56
C ASP A 127 16.09 25.91 3.85
N GLN A 128 16.40 24.61 3.74
CA GLN A 128 16.80 23.77 4.86
C GLN A 128 18.20 24.11 5.35
N ASP A 129 19.15 24.43 4.46
CA ASP A 129 20.55 24.61 4.84
C ASP A 129 20.75 25.91 5.61
N THR A 130 20.09 26.98 5.14
CA THR A 130 20.08 28.26 5.86
C THR A 130 19.36 28.13 7.20
N PHE A 131 18.26 27.38 7.25
CA PHE A 131 17.55 27.12 8.50
C PHE A 131 18.39 26.31 9.49
N PHE A 132 19.09 25.26 9.05
CA PHE A 132 19.94 24.45 9.93
C PHE A 132 21.10 25.26 10.52
N LYS A 133 21.77 26.10 9.72
CA LYS A 133 22.84 26.98 10.21
C LYS A 133 22.32 27.97 11.25
N TRP A 134 21.17 28.59 10.98
CA TRP A 134 20.55 29.53 11.91
C TRP A 134 20.08 28.82 13.19
N ALA A 135 19.40 27.67 13.07
CA ALA A 135 18.88 26.89 14.20
C ALA A 135 20.00 26.33 15.08
N ALA A 136 21.12 25.90 14.50
CA ALA A 136 22.29 25.48 15.25
C ALA A 136 22.86 26.59 16.14
N GLN A 137 22.74 27.86 15.73
CA GLN A 137 23.25 29.02 16.46
C GLN A 137 22.22 29.66 17.40
N ASN A 138 20.93 29.61 17.06
CA ASN A 138 19.89 30.43 17.70
C ASN A 138 18.78 29.60 18.36
N GLY A 139 18.70 28.29 18.12
CA GLY A 139 17.59 27.48 18.62
C GLY A 139 17.71 26.00 18.32
N ALA A 140 18.60 25.30 19.03
CA ALA A 140 18.80 23.85 18.87
C ALA A 140 17.52 23.01 19.09
N GLY A 141 16.56 23.51 19.87
CA GLY A 141 15.26 22.87 20.10
C GLY A 141 14.31 22.83 18.88
N LEU A 142 14.67 23.51 17.79
CA LEU A 142 13.95 23.47 16.51
C LEU A 142 14.44 22.33 15.59
N LEU A 143 15.52 21.64 15.98
CA LEU A 143 16.07 20.50 15.26
C LEU A 143 15.66 19.20 15.94
N ARG A 144 15.21 18.23 15.16
CA ARG A 144 14.90 16.88 15.66
C ARG A 144 16.03 15.95 15.29
N THR A 145 16.75 15.45 16.29
CA THR A 145 17.80 14.43 16.09
C THR A 145 17.26 13.05 16.43
N LYS A 146 17.48 12.08 15.53
CA LYS A 146 17.19 10.67 15.77
C LYS A 146 18.49 9.97 16.17
N VAL A 147 18.53 9.41 17.37
CA VAL A 147 19.67 8.62 17.86
C VAL A 147 19.27 7.16 17.77
N GLU A 148 20.02 6.37 16.98
CA GLU A 148 19.79 4.94 16.81
C GLU A 148 21.10 4.17 17.07
N PRO A 149 21.03 2.96 17.66
CA PRO A 149 22.21 2.11 17.80
C PRO A 149 22.76 1.70 16.43
N ASP A 150 24.04 1.98 16.18
CA ASP A 150 24.72 1.50 14.99
C ASP A 150 25.14 0.04 15.17
N LYS A 151 24.29 -0.88 14.70
CA LYS A 151 24.52 -2.32 14.79
C LYS A 151 25.80 -2.78 14.09
N LYS A 152 26.26 -2.06 13.06
CA LYS A 152 27.52 -2.40 12.36
C LYS A 152 28.72 -2.02 13.20
N ALA A 153 28.73 -0.81 13.77
CA ALA A 153 29.78 -0.37 14.67
C ALA A 153 29.85 -1.23 15.94
N ILE A 154 28.71 -1.59 16.51
CA ILE A 154 28.61 -2.50 17.67
C ILE A 154 29.18 -3.88 17.32
N SER A 155 28.80 -4.46 16.17
CA SER A 155 29.34 -5.76 15.74
C SER A 155 30.85 -5.71 15.48
N GLY A 156 31.35 -4.60 14.91
CA GLY A 156 32.78 -4.36 14.72
C GLY A 156 33.53 -4.31 16.04
N HIS A 157 33.02 -3.54 17.01
CA HIS A 157 33.60 -3.44 18.35
C HIS A 157 33.69 -4.82 19.03
N ILE A 158 32.61 -5.59 19.02
CA ILE A 158 32.58 -6.94 19.62
C ILE A 158 33.62 -7.88 18.96
N LYS A 159 33.84 -7.77 17.65
CA LYS A 159 34.84 -8.57 16.93
C LYS A 159 36.28 -8.16 17.25
N GLU A 160 36.52 -6.87 17.50
CA GLU A 160 37.86 -6.32 17.74
C GLU A 160 38.30 -6.42 19.20
N THR A 161 37.41 -6.12 20.14
CA THR A 161 37.71 -6.10 21.58
C THR A 161 37.33 -7.38 22.30
N GLY A 162 36.43 -8.19 21.72
CA GLY A 162 35.86 -9.37 22.38
C GLY A 162 34.90 -9.03 23.52
N GLU A 163 34.67 -7.74 23.81
CA GLU A 163 33.78 -7.27 24.86
C GLU A 163 32.39 -6.95 24.28
N ILE A 164 31.35 -7.47 24.93
CA ILE A 164 29.95 -7.22 24.55
C ILE A 164 29.47 -5.95 25.30
N PRO A 165 29.11 -4.86 24.59
CA PRO A 165 28.60 -3.66 25.23
C PRO A 165 27.33 -3.93 26.04
N PRO A 166 27.12 -3.22 27.16
CA PRO A 166 25.92 -3.38 27.97
C PRO A 166 24.66 -3.09 27.15
N GLY A 167 23.69 -4.00 27.21
CA GLY A 167 22.42 -3.90 26.47
C GLY A 167 22.45 -4.49 25.05
N VAL A 168 23.55 -5.15 24.65
CA VAL A 168 23.65 -5.90 23.39
C VAL A 168 23.74 -7.39 23.71
N ASP A 169 22.96 -8.21 23.01
CA ASP A 169 23.09 -9.66 23.04
C ASP A 169 23.58 -10.14 21.66
N LEU A 170 24.62 -10.97 21.67
CA LEU A 170 25.20 -11.54 20.44
C LEU A 170 24.59 -12.92 20.21
N VAL A 171 23.46 -12.94 19.52
CA VAL A 171 22.82 -14.20 19.08
C VAL A 171 23.43 -14.61 17.75
N CYS A 172 24.02 -15.81 17.70
CA CYS A 172 24.38 -16.43 16.43
C CYS A 172 23.08 -16.91 15.78
N GLY A 173 22.77 -16.39 14.58
CA GLY A 173 21.62 -16.86 13.82
C GLY A 173 21.80 -18.30 13.38
N GLU A 174 20.69 -19.00 13.14
CA GLU A 174 20.72 -20.34 12.57
C GLU A 174 21.22 -20.30 11.12
N ASP A 175 21.79 -21.42 10.66
CA ASP A 175 22.23 -21.56 9.28
C ASP A 175 21.05 -21.34 8.33
N THR A 176 21.22 -20.43 7.38
CA THR A 176 20.17 -20.10 6.41
C THR A 176 20.18 -21.06 5.23
N PHE A 177 19.04 -21.70 4.98
CA PHE A 177 18.80 -22.48 3.77
C PHE A 177 18.33 -21.56 2.62
N SER A 178 18.90 -21.74 1.43
CA SER A 178 18.50 -21.00 0.22
C SER A 178 18.35 -21.92 -0.97
N VAL A 179 17.27 -21.77 -1.74
CA VAL A 179 17.03 -22.48 -2.99
C VAL A 179 16.98 -21.48 -4.14
N THR A 180 17.84 -21.65 -5.14
CA THR A 180 17.80 -20.88 -6.37
C THR A 180 17.31 -21.80 -7.49
N ILE A 181 16.22 -21.41 -8.14
CA ILE A 181 15.64 -22.15 -9.26
C ILE A 181 16.11 -21.48 -10.56
N GLY A 182 16.74 -22.26 -11.45
CA GLY A 182 17.15 -21.84 -12.79
C GLY A 182 16.09 -22.01 -13.87
#